data_AF-A0A8S4NIB3-F1
#
_entry.id   AF-A0A8S4NIB3-F1
#
_cell.length_a   1.000
_cell.length_b   1.000
_cell.length_c   1.000
_cell.angle_alpha   90.00
_cell.angle_beta   90.00
_cell.angle_gamma   90.00
#
_symmetry.space_group_name_H-M   'P 1'
#
loop_
_entity.id
_entity.type
_entity.pdbx_description
1 polymer ?
#
loop_
_entity_poly.entity_id
_entity_poly.type
_entity_poly.pdbx_seq_one_letter_code
_entity_poly.pdbx_strand_id
1 'polypeptide(L)'
;MFKILKNMAEMSSTSFEIVLDERPKRPHSGPPKRFLTNKARTPLTKQQLDEKQVEADARRKAQEEEKLKRMHERQEECLKLNSNVEKLLQLDAKRSGAPGLMHVKPMSNKQVKETVRQVAKSMDKMGVKLQNDTTVPF
;
A
#
# COMPACT_ATOMS: atom_id res chain seq x y z
N MET A 1 36.37 -13.80 50.72
CA MET A 1 36.57 -12.54 51.46
C MET A 1 35.93 -11.43 50.63
N PHE A 2 34.80 -10.86 51.07
CA PHE A 2 33.99 -9.91 50.27
C PHE A 2 34.48 -8.48 50.44
N LYS A 3 34.67 -7.73 49.36
CA LYS A 3 34.98 -6.29 49.40
C LYS A 3 33.74 -5.50 48.95
N ILE A 4 33.12 -4.77 49.89
CA ILE A 4 32.01 -3.86 49.60
C ILE A 4 32.62 -2.48 49.32
N LEU A 5 32.49 -2.01 48.08
CA LEU A 5 32.85 -0.63 47.71
C LEU A 5 31.66 0.29 48.04
N LYS A 6 31.82 1.14 49.06
CA LYS A 6 30.84 2.17 49.42
C LYS A 6 30.87 3.29 48.38
N ASN A 7 29.75 3.57 47.73
CA ASN A 7 29.51 4.85 47.07
C ASN A 7 28.22 5.49 47.58
N MET A 8 28.26 6.83 47.51
CA MET A 8 27.40 7.85 48.14
C MET A 8 25.98 7.44 48.54
N ALA A 9 25.68 7.65 49.82
CA ALA A 9 24.34 7.53 50.38
C ALA A 9 23.59 8.87 50.19
N GLU A 10 22.56 8.87 49.36
CA GLU A 10 21.49 9.89 49.40
C GLU A 10 20.20 9.25 49.93
N MET A 11 19.40 10.05 50.64
CA MET A 11 18.45 9.68 51.72
C MET A 11 17.27 8.75 51.39
N SER A 12 17.24 8.02 50.26
CA SER A 12 16.16 7.05 50.02
C SER A 12 16.54 5.78 49.26
N SER A 13 17.81 5.59 48.86
CA SER A 13 18.21 4.34 48.23
C SER A 13 19.70 4.07 48.40
N THR A 14 20.03 2.80 48.66
CA THR A 14 21.43 2.34 48.64
C THR A 14 21.59 1.39 47.46
N SER A 15 22.55 1.71 46.60
CA SER A 15 22.97 0.82 45.51
C SER A 15 24.37 0.28 45.82
N PHE A 16 24.58 -1.00 45.57
CA PHE A 16 25.87 -1.65 45.72
C PHE A 16 26.02 -2.72 44.64
N GLU A 17 27.24 -2.85 44.15
CA GLU A 17 27.58 -3.85 43.14
C GLU A 17 28.23 -5.04 43.84
N ILE A 18 27.61 -6.22 43.75
CA ILE A 18 28.19 -7.46 44.27
C ILE A 18 28.87 -8.20 43.12
N VAL A 19 30.20 -8.23 43.13
CA VAL A 19 30.98 -9.04 42.19
C VAL A 19 31.12 -10.45 42.76
N LEU A 20 30.43 -11.42 42.14
CA LEU A 20 30.51 -12.84 42.50
C LEU A 20 31.52 -13.55 41.60
N ASP A 21 32.61 -14.01 42.21
CA ASP A 21 33.77 -14.74 41.65
C ASP A 21 34.51 -14.05 40.49
N GLU A 22 35.84 -14.06 40.59
CA GLU A 22 36.77 -13.58 39.56
C GLU A 22 36.75 -14.51 38.33
N ARG A 23 35.63 -14.60 37.62
CA ARG A 23 35.67 -15.08 36.23
C ARG A 23 36.59 -14.15 35.46
N PRO A 24 37.45 -14.66 34.55
CA PRO A 24 38.30 -13.81 33.74
C PRO A 24 37.39 -12.79 33.07
N LYS A 25 37.57 -11.52 33.47
CA LYS A 25 36.77 -10.41 32.97
C LYS A 25 36.80 -10.53 31.46
N ARG A 26 35.66 -10.78 30.81
CA ARG A 26 35.59 -10.57 29.35
C ARG A 26 36.19 -9.19 29.14
N PRO A 27 37.15 -9.02 28.22
CA PRO A 27 37.71 -7.70 27.98
C PRO A 27 36.51 -6.79 27.80
N HIS A 28 36.40 -5.78 28.67
CA HIS A 28 35.30 -4.83 28.63
C HIS A 28 35.54 -4.04 27.35
N SER A 29 35.11 -4.60 26.21
CA SER A 29 35.08 -3.87 24.97
C SER A 29 34.06 -2.80 25.26
N GLY A 30 34.54 -1.57 25.51
CA GLY A 30 33.66 -0.42 25.60
C GLY A 30 32.71 -0.40 24.41
N PRO A 31 31.62 0.38 24.49
CA PRO A 31 30.66 0.50 23.40
C PRO A 31 31.41 0.65 22.07
N PRO A 32 31.00 -0.09 21.01
CA PRO A 32 31.71 -0.06 19.73
C PRO A 32 32.02 1.38 19.31
N LYS A 33 33.27 1.66 18.88
CA LYS A 33 33.77 3.03 18.66
C LYS A 33 32.85 3.92 17.83
N ARG A 34 32.05 3.33 16.92
CA ARG A 34 30.99 4.00 16.13
C ARG A 34 29.91 4.70 16.97
N PHE A 35 29.69 4.27 18.20
CA PHE A 35 28.71 4.85 19.13
C PHE A 35 29.33 5.86 20.10
N LEU A 36 30.66 5.95 20.15
CA LEU A 36 31.36 6.92 21.00
C LEU A 36 31.45 8.30 20.34
N THR A 37 31.21 8.38 19.03
CA THR A 37 31.08 9.66 18.33
C THR A 37 29.69 10.23 18.57
N ASN A 38 29.56 11.03 19.63
CA ASN A 38 28.44 11.95 19.80
C ASN A 38 28.55 13.06 18.75
N LYS A 39 28.34 12.73 17.46
CA LYS A 39 27.99 13.77 16.50
C LYS A 39 26.60 14.23 16.88
N ALA A 40 26.55 15.27 17.72
CA ALA A 40 25.32 15.95 18.06
C ALA A 40 24.64 16.31 16.74
N ARG A 41 23.51 15.65 16.46
CA ARG A 41 22.70 16.00 15.29
C ARG A 41 22.29 17.45 15.48
N THR A 42 22.41 18.25 14.43
CA THR A 42 21.89 19.62 14.44
C THR A 42 20.41 19.59 14.83
N PRO A 43 19.97 20.42 15.79
CA PRO A 43 18.57 20.47 16.16
C PRO A 43 17.76 20.92 14.94
N LEU A 44 16.73 20.15 14.58
CA LEU A 44 15.87 20.46 13.45
C LEU A 44 15.12 21.77 13.74
N THR A 45 15.15 22.71 12.81
CA THR A 45 14.36 23.94 12.94
C THR A 45 12.88 23.63 12.69
N LYS A 46 11.98 24.44 13.26
CA LYS A 46 10.53 24.27 13.05
C LYS A 46 10.15 24.29 11.56
N GLN A 47 10.78 25.18 10.79
CA GLN A 47 10.57 25.26 9.34
C GLN A 47 10.91 23.95 8.62
N GLN A 48 12.00 23.28 8.99
CA GLN A 48 12.38 21.98 8.41
C GLN A 48 11.42 20.84 8.79
N LEU A 49 10.74 20.94 9.94
CA LEU A 49 9.67 20.00 10.30
C LEU A 49 8.43 20.25 9.44
N ASP A 50 8.02 21.52 9.32
CA ASP A 50 6.86 21.92 8.55
C ASP A 50 7.01 21.53 7.06
N GLU A 51 8.18 21.78 6.46
CA GLU A 51 8.49 21.38 5.08
C GLU A 51 8.38 19.86 4.88
N LYS A 52 8.95 19.07 5.79
CA LYS A 52 8.86 17.60 5.73
C LYS A 52 7.43 17.10 5.87
N GLN A 53 6.63 17.79 6.66
CA GLN A 53 5.23 17.45 6.87
C GLN A 53 4.41 17.74 5.62
N VAL A 54 4.60 18.91 4.99
CA VAL A 54 3.95 19.25 3.71
C VAL A 54 4.34 18.26 2.62
N GLU A 55 5.61 17.85 2.54
CA GLU A 55 6.06 16.87 1.56
C GLU A 55 5.42 15.49 1.81
N ALA A 56 5.29 15.07 3.07
CA ALA A 56 4.59 13.84 3.42
C ALA A 56 3.11 13.89 3.05
N ASP A 57 2.46 15.03 3.25
CA ASP A 57 1.05 15.25 2.89
C ASP A 57 0.85 15.26 1.36
N ALA A 58 1.78 15.87 0.62
CA ALA A 58 1.78 15.84 -0.83
C ALA A 58 1.90 14.39 -1.36
N ARG A 59 2.77 13.57 -0.76
CA ARG A 59 2.89 12.15 -1.11
C ARG A 59 1.60 11.38 -0.84
N ARG A 60 0.94 11.62 0.30
CA ARG A 60 -0.36 11.00 0.61
C ARG A 60 -1.43 11.38 -0.41
N LYS A 61 -1.57 12.67 -0.72
CA LYS A 61 -2.53 13.14 -1.72
C LYS A 61 -2.28 12.54 -3.10
N ALA A 62 -1.02 12.49 -3.55
CA ALA A 62 -0.68 11.90 -4.83
C ALA A 62 -1.08 10.40 -4.90
N GLN A 63 -0.86 9.65 -3.82
CA GLN A 63 -1.27 8.24 -3.75
C GLN A 63 -2.80 8.09 -3.76
N GLU A 64 -3.53 8.96 -3.06
CA GLU A 64 -5.00 8.98 -3.05
C GLU A 64 -5.56 9.33 -4.43
N GLU A 65 -5.03 10.35 -5.10
CA GLU A 65 -5.42 10.73 -6.46
C GLU A 65 -5.16 9.60 -7.47
N GLU A 66 -4.00 8.93 -7.39
CA GLU A 66 -3.69 7.79 -8.25
C GLU A 66 -4.65 6.61 -7.99
N LYS A 67 -4.99 6.37 -6.72
CA LYS A 67 -5.99 5.35 -6.36
C LYS A 67 -7.36 5.68 -6.93
N LEU A 68 -7.81 6.93 -6.82
CA LEU A 68 -9.07 7.39 -7.39
C LEU A 68 -9.08 7.29 -8.91
N LYS A 69 -8.00 7.69 -9.58
CA LYS A 69 -7.84 7.57 -11.03
C LYS A 69 -7.98 6.13 -11.49
N ARG A 70 -7.28 5.19 -10.83
CA ARG A 70 -7.41 3.74 -11.11
C ARG A 70 -8.83 3.21 -10.88
N MET A 71 -9.57 3.79 -9.93
CA MET A 71 -10.97 3.42 -9.69
C MET A 71 -11.87 3.92 -10.82
N HIS A 72 -11.73 5.18 -11.24
CA HIS A 72 -12.51 5.75 -12.34
C HIS A 72 -12.26 5.03 -13.67
N GLU A 73 -10.99 4.76 -14.01
CA GLU A 73 -10.64 4.01 -15.22
C GLU A 73 -11.30 2.62 -15.23
N ARG A 74 -11.36 1.94 -14.09
CA ARG A 74 -12.06 0.65 -13.96
C ARG A 74 -13.57 0.79 -14.12
N GLN A 75 -14.18 1.81 -13.51
CA GLN A 75 -15.61 2.09 -13.68
C GLN A 75 -15.95 2.31 -15.15
N GLU A 76 -15.15 3.10 -15.87
CA GLU A 76 -15.35 3.32 -17.30
C GLU A 76 -15.19 2.04 -18.13
N GLU A 77 -14.21 1.19 -17.81
CA GLU A 77 -14.05 -0.11 -18.46
C GLU A 77 -15.26 -1.03 -18.22
N CYS A 78 -15.79 -1.07 -17.00
CA CYS A 78 -17.02 -1.80 -16.67
C CYS A 78 -18.23 -1.26 -17.41
N LEU A 79 -18.40 0.06 -17.50
CA LEU A 79 -19.49 0.69 -18.24
C LEU A 79 -19.42 0.36 -19.74
N LYS A 80 -18.22 0.40 -20.33
CA LYS A 80 -18.01 0.02 -21.74
C LYS A 80 -18.33 -1.46 -21.97
N LEU A 81 -17.89 -2.35 -21.07
CA LEU A 81 -18.22 -3.76 -21.14
C LEU A 81 -19.74 -3.98 -21.04
N ASN A 82 -20.38 -3.34 -20.07
CA ASN A 82 -21.83 -3.46 -19.87
C ASN A 82 -22.60 -3.02 -21.11
N SER A 83 -22.23 -1.89 -21.72
CA SER A 83 -22.83 -1.43 -22.97
C SER A 83 -22.68 -2.44 -24.11
N ASN A 84 -21.52 -3.10 -24.22
CA ASN A 84 -21.30 -4.10 -25.26
C ASN A 84 -22.09 -5.40 -25.01
N VAL A 85 -22.18 -5.84 -23.75
CA VAL A 85 -22.99 -6.99 -23.36
C VAL A 85 -24.48 -6.70 -23.56
N GLU A 86 -24.95 -5.51 -23.17
CA GLU A 86 -26.33 -5.08 -23.35
C GLU A 86 -26.73 -5.09 -24.84
N LYS A 87 -25.86 -4.58 -25.72
CA LYS A 87 -26.08 -4.66 -27.18
C LYS A 87 -26.24 -6.10 -27.66
N LEU A 88 -25.44 -7.03 -27.15
CA LEU A 88 -25.53 -8.45 -27.51
C LEU A 88 -26.83 -9.08 -26.99
N LEU A 89 -27.24 -8.76 -25.76
CA LEU A 89 -28.50 -9.22 -25.17
C LEU A 89 -29.71 -8.69 -25.94
N GLN A 90 -29.71 -7.41 -26.33
CA GLN A 90 -30.77 -6.81 -27.14
C GLN A 90 -30.88 -7.48 -28.52
N LEU A 91 -29.76 -7.86 -29.13
CA LEU A 91 -29.78 -8.61 -30.39
C LEU A 91 -30.33 -10.02 -30.23
N ASP A 92 -29.95 -10.74 -29.16
CA ASP A 92 -30.45 -12.08 -28.90
C ASP A 92 -31.95 -12.06 -28.58
N ALA A 93 -32.40 -11.11 -27.75
CA ALA A 93 -33.81 -10.89 -27.45
C ALA A 93 -34.63 -10.53 -28.70
N LYS A 94 -34.05 -9.76 -29.63
CA LYS A 94 -34.69 -9.47 -30.93
C LYS A 94 -34.78 -10.74 -31.78
N ARG A 95 -33.75 -11.58 -31.78
CA ARG A 95 -33.74 -12.88 -32.49
C ARG A 95 -34.78 -13.84 -31.92
N SER A 96 -34.99 -13.84 -30.61
CA SER A 96 -35.99 -14.67 -29.93
C SER A 96 -37.43 -14.13 -30.04
N GLY A 97 -37.65 -12.99 -30.71
CA GLY A 97 -38.97 -12.44 -30.96
C GLY A 97 -39.59 -11.69 -29.78
N ALA A 98 -38.79 -11.17 -28.84
CA ALA A 98 -39.32 -10.43 -27.70
C ALA A 98 -39.98 -9.09 -28.12
N PRO A 99 -41.12 -8.72 -27.51
CA PRO A 99 -41.86 -7.50 -27.85
C PRO A 99 -41.08 -6.22 -27.46
N GLY A 100 -41.26 -5.14 -28.24
CA GLY A 100 -40.67 -3.82 -27.95
C GLY A 100 -39.29 -3.55 -28.59
N LEU A 101 -38.66 -4.53 -29.24
CA LEU A 101 -37.28 -4.41 -29.79
C LEU A 101 -37.20 -3.97 -31.26
N MET A 102 -38.27 -3.37 -31.80
CA MET A 102 -38.33 -2.90 -33.20
C MET A 102 -37.26 -1.83 -33.51
N HIS A 103 -36.86 -1.06 -32.51
CA HIS A 103 -35.90 0.04 -32.61
C HIS A 103 -34.43 -0.43 -32.58
N VAL A 104 -34.15 -1.69 -32.20
CA VAL A 104 -32.78 -2.21 -32.15
C VAL A 104 -32.27 -2.46 -33.57
N LYS A 105 -31.24 -1.72 -33.98
CA LYS A 105 -30.64 -1.85 -35.32
C LYS A 105 -30.00 -3.24 -35.48
N PRO A 106 -30.32 -4.01 -36.54
CA PRO A 106 -29.65 -5.27 -36.79
C PRO A 106 -28.16 -5.03 -37.06
N MET A 107 -27.30 -5.74 -36.34
CA MET A 107 -25.86 -5.77 -36.60
C MET A 107 -25.52 -6.84 -37.63
N SER A 108 -24.48 -6.60 -38.43
CA SER A 108 -23.90 -7.64 -39.29
C SER A 108 -23.23 -8.72 -38.46
N ASN A 109 -23.26 -9.98 -38.93
CA ASN A 109 -22.56 -11.10 -38.29
C ASN A 109 -21.08 -10.83 -38.01
N LYS A 110 -20.42 -10.04 -38.86
CA LYS A 110 -19.02 -9.63 -38.65
C LYS A 110 -18.88 -8.71 -37.43
N GLN A 111 -19.80 -7.76 -37.28
CA GLN A 111 -19.82 -6.82 -36.15
C GLN A 111 -20.15 -7.54 -34.84
N VAL A 112 -21.08 -8.49 -34.85
CA VAL A 112 -21.40 -9.32 -33.67
C VAL A 112 -20.20 -10.13 -33.22
N LYS A 113 -19.49 -10.79 -34.15
CA LYS A 113 -18.27 -11.54 -33.81
C LYS A 113 -17.20 -10.63 -33.21
N GLU A 114 -17.08 -9.41 -33.70
CA GLU A 114 -16.12 -8.43 -33.22
C GLU A 114 -16.47 -7.91 -31.81
N THR A 115 -17.75 -7.60 -31.55
CA THR A 115 -18.21 -7.19 -30.21
C THR A 115 -18.08 -8.32 -29.19
N VAL A 116 -18.38 -9.57 -29.56
CA VAL A 116 -18.17 -10.74 -28.69
C VAL A 116 -16.68 -10.91 -28.34
N ARG A 117 -15.78 -10.78 -29.33
CA ARG A 117 -14.33 -10.83 -29.07
C ARG A 117 -13.88 -9.68 -28.16
N GLN A 118 -14.43 -8.49 -28.35
CA GLN A 118 -14.11 -7.33 -27.53
C GLN A 118 -14.57 -7.52 -26.09
N VAL A 119 -15.78 -8.06 -25.89
CA VAL A 119 -16.31 -8.45 -24.57
C VAL A 119 -15.40 -9.46 -23.89
N ALA A 120 -15.02 -10.55 -24.57
CA ALA A 120 -14.13 -11.57 -24.02
C ALA A 120 -12.77 -10.98 -23.59
N LYS A 121 -12.13 -10.19 -24.47
CA LYS A 121 -10.87 -9.51 -24.15
C LYS A 121 -10.99 -8.54 -22.98
N SER A 122 -12.09 -7.79 -22.91
CA SER A 122 -12.36 -6.87 -21.80
C SER A 122 -12.58 -7.61 -20.48
N MET A 123 -13.28 -8.75 -20.49
CA MET A 123 -13.46 -9.59 -19.30
C MET A 123 -12.13 -10.17 -18.81
N ASP A 124 -11.30 -10.72 -19.72
CA ASP A 124 -9.97 -11.24 -19.37
C ASP A 124 -9.10 -10.14 -18.76
N LYS A 125 -9.07 -8.95 -19.40
CA LYS A 125 -8.31 -7.79 -18.91
C LYS A 125 -8.77 -7.36 -17.51
N MET A 126 -10.08 -7.32 -17.26
CA MET A 126 -10.61 -7.00 -15.93
C MET A 126 -10.27 -8.07 -14.90
N GLY A 127 -10.35 -9.36 -15.27
CA GLY A 127 -9.98 -10.48 -14.40
C GLY A 127 -8.54 -10.37 -13.91
N VAL A 128 -7.60 -10.08 -14.80
CA VAL A 128 -6.18 -9.86 -14.45
C VAL A 128 -6.01 -8.65 -13.52
N LYS A 129 -6.71 -7.53 -13.79
CA LYS A 129 -6.64 -6.35 -12.93
C LYS A 129 -7.15 -6.63 -11.52
N LEU A 130 -8.26 -7.34 -11.39
CA LEU A 130 -8.85 -7.72 -10.10
C LEU A 130 -7.93 -8.65 -9.30
N GLN A 131 -7.23 -9.57 -9.96
CA GLN A 131 -6.25 -10.44 -9.31
C GLN A 131 -5.02 -9.68 -8.79
N ASN A 132 -4.58 -8.65 -9.51
CA ASN A 132 -3.45 -7.83 -9.05
C ASN A 132 -3.82 -6.99 -7.82
N ASP A 133 -5.07 -6.52 -7.72
CA ASP A 133 -5.52 -5.71 -6.58
C ASP A 133 -5.60 -6.48 -5.25
N THR A 134 -5.82 -7.81 -5.27
CA THR A 134 -5.79 -8.65 -4.07
C THR A 134 -4.38 -8.97 -3.58
N THR A 135 -3.35 -8.68 -4.38
CA THR A 135 -1.94 -9.00 -4.08
C THR A 135 -1.11 -7.82 -3.56
N VAL A 136 -1.66 -6.60 -3.55
CA VAL A 136 -0.96 -5.42 -2.99
C VAL A 136 -1.27 -5.35 -1.49
N PRO A 137 -0.28 -5.59 -0.60
CA PRO A 137 -0.51 -5.50 0.85
C PRO A 137 -0.84 -4.07 1.25
N PHE A 138 -1.82 -3.96 2.16
CA PHE A 138 -2.23 -2.72 2.84
C PHE A 138 -1.10 -2.13 3.70
#